data_AF-K2F5Y0-F1
#
_entry.id   AF-K2F5Y0-F1
#
_cell.length_a   1.000
_cell.length_b   1.000
_cell.length_c   1.000
_cell.angle_alpha   90.00
_cell.angle_beta   90.00
_cell.angle_gamma   90.00
#
_symmetry.space_group_name_H-M   'P 1'
#
loop_
_entity.id
_entity.type
_entity.pdbx_description
1 polymer ?
#
loop_
_entity_poly.entity_id
_entity_poly.type
_entity_poly.pdbx_seq_one_letter_code
_entity_poly.pdbx_strand_id
1 'polypeptide(L)'
;AEIRRLVVQTKLPWLQEIEQLKVVDRSSLQKRLKAVVKAGGEGLMLHRADAAYETGRSDTLLKLKPWADAEAIVVAHQPGKGKYAGMLGALRVRSADGREFSLGSGLSDEERRHPPALGSEVTYRYRDLTNKGMPRFASFLRIREE
;
A
#
# COMPACT_ATOMS: atom_id res chain seq x y z
N ALA A 1 -16.98 22.53 10.47
CA ALA A 1 -17.69 23.33 11.49
C ALA A 1 -19.00 22.66 11.90
N GLU A 2 -19.89 22.33 10.94
CA GLU A 2 -21.19 21.72 11.27
C GLU A 2 -21.10 20.33 11.92
N ILE A 3 -20.21 19.45 11.45
CA ILE A 3 -19.99 18.13 12.07
C ILE A 3 -19.67 18.27 13.57
N ARG A 4 -18.72 19.15 13.92
CA ARG A 4 -18.37 19.45 15.32
C ARG A 4 -19.59 19.87 16.13
N ARG A 5 -20.40 20.78 15.57
CA ARG A 5 -21.62 21.29 16.21
C ARG A 5 -22.58 20.15 16.52
N LEU A 6 -22.84 19.29 15.54
CA LEU A 6 -23.73 18.13 15.68
C LEU A 6 -23.22 17.14 16.73
N VAL A 7 -21.92 16.82 16.71
CA VAL A 7 -21.29 15.92 17.69
C VAL A 7 -21.47 16.45 19.12
N VAL A 8 -21.17 17.74 19.36
CA VAL A 8 -21.30 18.38 20.68
C VAL A 8 -22.75 18.43 21.16
N GLN A 9 -23.70 18.74 20.27
CA GLN A 9 -25.13 18.82 20.61
C GLN A 9 -25.73 17.46 20.94
N THR A 10 -25.29 16.42 20.25
CA THR A 10 -25.84 15.06 20.38
C THR A 10 -25.46 14.40 21.71
N LYS A 11 -24.33 14.81 22.32
CA LYS A 11 -23.88 14.34 23.65
C LYS A 11 -23.81 12.81 23.81
N LEU A 12 -23.49 12.10 22.73
CA LEU A 12 -23.30 10.65 22.76
C LEU A 12 -21.80 10.32 22.86
N PRO A 13 -21.36 9.50 23.83
CA PRO A 13 -19.93 9.24 24.03
C PRO A 13 -19.28 8.49 22.86
N TRP A 14 -20.05 7.67 22.14
CA TRP A 14 -19.57 6.90 20.98
C TRP A 14 -19.59 7.69 19.67
N LEU A 15 -20.14 8.92 19.65
CA LEU A 15 -20.12 9.79 18.47
C LEU A 15 -18.99 10.81 18.64
N GLN A 16 -17.93 10.67 17.84
CA GLN A 16 -16.77 11.54 17.88
C GLN A 16 -16.46 12.07 16.47
N GLU A 17 -15.95 13.29 16.38
CA GLU A 17 -15.41 13.79 15.11
C GLU A 17 -13.99 13.29 14.88
N ILE A 18 -13.63 13.04 13.62
CA ILE A 18 -12.24 12.85 13.23
C ILE A 18 -11.59 14.23 13.16
N GLU A 19 -10.46 14.42 13.85
CA GLU A 19 -9.67 15.66 13.80
C GLU A 19 -9.33 16.04 12.34
N GLN A 20 -9.65 17.27 11.96
CA GLN A 20 -9.31 17.85 10.66
C GLN A 20 -8.27 18.95 10.85
N LEU A 21 -7.21 18.93 10.05
CA LEU A 21 -6.12 19.91 10.11
C LEU A 21 -5.75 20.37 8.69
N LYS A 22 -5.34 21.63 8.59
CA LYS A 22 -4.78 22.17 7.34
C LYS A 22 -3.26 21.99 7.36
N VAL A 23 -2.73 21.42 6.30
CA VAL A 23 -1.28 21.39 6.01
C VAL A 23 -0.96 22.51 5.04
N VAL A 24 0.18 23.17 5.23
CA VAL A 24 0.57 24.34 4.41
C VAL A 24 1.49 23.95 3.25
N ASP A 25 2.17 22.81 3.36
CA ASP A 25 3.11 22.34 2.35
C ASP A 25 3.29 20.81 2.40
N ARG A 26 4.08 20.29 1.45
CA ARG A 26 4.42 18.86 1.40
C ARG A 26 5.27 18.41 2.58
N SER A 27 6.12 19.27 3.13
CA SER A 27 7.04 18.91 4.22
C SER A 27 6.30 18.64 5.54
N SER A 28 5.40 19.55 5.93
CA SER A 28 4.48 19.42 7.06
C SER A 28 3.58 18.20 6.90
N LEU A 29 3.05 17.95 5.70
CA LEU A 29 2.26 16.75 5.41
C LEU A 29 3.06 15.46 5.63
N GLN A 30 4.30 15.39 5.13
CA GLN A 30 5.18 14.23 5.32
C GLN A 30 5.57 14.03 6.80
N LYS A 31 5.84 15.10 7.54
CA LYS A 31 6.10 15.02 8.99
C LYS A 31 4.90 14.45 9.74
N ARG A 32 3.68 14.91 9.42
CA ARG A 32 2.45 14.39 10.04
C ARG A 32 2.22 12.92 9.68
N LEU A 33 2.43 12.54 8.42
CA LEU A 33 2.34 11.14 7.99
C LEU A 33 3.28 10.25 8.81
N LYS A 34 4.55 10.65 8.93
CA LYS A 34 5.55 9.92 9.74
C LYS A 34 5.14 9.81 11.20
N ALA A 35 4.61 10.87 11.80
CA ALA A 35 4.16 10.86 13.19
C ALA A 35 3.00 9.89 13.41
N VAL A 36 1.99 9.92 12.52
CA VAL A 36 0.84 9.01 12.58
C VAL A 36 1.28 7.56 12.42
N VAL A 37 2.13 7.28 11.43
CA VAL A 37 2.65 5.92 11.18
C VAL A 37 3.49 5.42 12.35
N LYS A 38 4.34 6.28 12.93
CA LYS A 38 5.14 5.94 14.12
C LYS A 38 4.27 5.61 15.34
N ALA A 39 3.08 6.20 15.44
CA ALA A 39 2.11 5.90 16.49
C ALA A 39 1.23 4.67 16.18
N GLY A 40 1.51 3.93 15.09
CA GLY A 40 0.75 2.75 14.68
C GLY A 40 -0.47 3.05 13.79
N GLY A 41 -0.64 4.29 13.35
CA GLY A 41 -1.67 4.66 12.38
C GLY A 41 -1.33 4.23 10.95
N GLU A 42 -2.35 4.04 10.12
CA GLU A 42 -2.19 3.52 8.75
C GLU A 42 -1.70 4.59 7.76
N GLY A 43 -2.06 5.85 7.97
CA GLY A 43 -1.73 6.96 7.07
C GLY A 43 -2.65 8.16 7.26
N LEU A 44 -2.77 8.99 6.23
CA LEU A 44 -3.61 10.20 6.21
C LEU A 44 -4.67 10.12 5.12
N MET A 45 -5.78 10.83 5.37
CA MET A 45 -6.76 11.18 4.35
C MET A 45 -6.62 12.67 4.03
N LEU A 46 -6.64 13.00 2.74
CA LEU A 46 -6.62 14.38 2.26
C LEU A 46 -7.97 14.67 1.64
N HIS A 47 -8.69 15.65 2.20
CA HIS A 47 -9.97 16.10 1.68
C HIS A 47 -9.85 17.58 1.28
N ARG A 48 -10.20 17.91 0.04
CA ARG A 48 -10.18 19.29 -0.45
C ARG A 48 -11.26 20.10 0.29
N ALA A 49 -10.85 21.19 0.93
CA ALA A 49 -11.70 21.89 1.90
C ALA A 49 -12.94 22.57 1.30
N ASP A 50 -12.93 22.84 -0.01
CA ASP A 50 -14.00 23.50 -0.77
C ASP A 50 -14.79 22.54 -1.66
N ALA A 51 -14.54 21.22 -1.56
CA ALA A 51 -15.20 20.25 -2.40
C ALA A 51 -16.67 20.08 -2.00
N ALA A 52 -17.55 20.09 -3.02
CA ALA A 52 -18.88 19.53 -2.88
C ALA A 52 -18.78 18.00 -2.71
N TYR A 53 -19.78 17.41 -2.06
CA TYR A 53 -19.87 15.96 -1.97
C TYR A 53 -20.10 15.35 -3.36
N GLU A 54 -19.36 14.29 -3.66
CA GLU A 54 -19.49 13.55 -4.91
C GLU A 54 -19.33 12.05 -4.66
N THR A 55 -19.88 11.25 -5.56
CA THR A 55 -19.81 9.79 -5.51
C THR A 55 -18.73 9.28 -6.47
N GLY A 56 -18.15 8.12 -6.15
CA GLY A 56 -17.11 7.50 -6.98
C GLY A 56 -15.68 7.92 -6.62
N ARG A 57 -14.76 7.72 -7.56
CA ARG A 57 -13.34 8.03 -7.38
C ARG A 57 -13.05 9.43 -7.90
N SER A 58 -12.41 10.25 -7.08
CA SER A 58 -12.11 11.62 -7.41
C SER A 58 -10.85 12.14 -6.74
N ASP A 59 -10.41 13.31 -7.19
CA ASP A 59 -9.23 14.00 -6.65
C ASP A 59 -9.56 14.88 -5.44
N THR A 60 -10.82 14.92 -4.99
CA THR A 60 -11.22 15.66 -3.80
C THR A 60 -10.91 14.90 -2.52
N LEU A 61 -10.86 13.56 -2.56
CA LEU A 61 -10.61 12.70 -1.41
C LEU A 61 -9.51 11.66 -1.71
N LEU A 62 -8.30 11.93 -1.22
CA LEU A 62 -7.11 11.11 -1.47
C LEU A 62 -6.65 10.35 -0.23
N LYS A 63 -6.17 9.12 -0.43
CA LYS A 63 -5.51 8.29 0.59
C LYS A 63 -4.01 8.48 0.48
N LEU A 64 -3.35 8.88 1.56
CA LEU A 64 -1.89 8.99 1.63
C LEU A 64 -1.35 7.99 2.65
N LYS A 65 -0.69 6.94 2.14
CA LYS A 65 -0.07 5.88 2.95
C LYS A 65 1.38 5.69 2.54
N PRO A 66 2.28 5.34 3.47
CA PRO A 66 3.64 4.97 3.10
C PRO A 66 3.63 3.69 2.26
N TRP A 67 4.69 3.52 1.49
CA TRP A 67 5.05 2.25 0.89
C TRP A 67 6.30 1.74 1.60
N ALA A 68 6.37 0.43 1.82
CA ALA A 68 7.56 -0.23 2.31
C ALA A 68 8.12 -1.11 1.19
N ASP A 69 9.43 -1.03 1.00
CA ASP A 69 10.17 -1.85 0.05
C ASP A 69 11.02 -2.84 0.86
N ALA A 70 11.10 -4.08 0.39
CA ALA A 70 11.90 -5.14 1.00
C ALA A 70 12.38 -6.13 -0.07
N GLU A 71 13.35 -6.95 0.31
CA GLU A 71 13.98 -7.91 -0.60
C GLU A 71 13.51 -9.34 -0.31
N ALA A 72 13.47 -10.16 -1.37
CA ALA A 72 13.20 -11.59 -1.28
C ALA A 72 13.88 -12.35 -2.43
N ILE A 73 14.19 -13.62 -2.20
CA ILE A 73 14.77 -14.52 -3.20
C ILE A 73 13.68 -15.25 -3.95
N VAL A 74 13.78 -15.32 -5.28
CA VAL A 74 12.86 -16.12 -6.10
C VAL A 74 13.14 -17.62 -5.89
N VAL A 75 12.14 -18.35 -5.40
CA VAL A 75 12.26 -19.79 -5.11
C VAL A 75 11.45 -20.68 -6.05
N ALA A 76 10.41 -20.15 -6.72
CA ALA A 76 9.70 -20.87 -7.77
C ALA A 76 8.96 -19.91 -8.72
N HIS A 77 8.61 -20.41 -9.89
CA HIS A 77 7.69 -19.75 -10.83
C HIS A 77 6.31 -20.40 -10.76
N GLN A 78 5.26 -19.59 -10.72
CA GLN A 78 3.87 -20.06 -10.74
C GLN A 78 3.25 -19.77 -12.11
N PRO A 79 2.66 -20.77 -12.79
CA PRO A 79 2.12 -20.59 -14.12
C PRO A 79 0.92 -19.63 -14.12
N GLY A 80 0.84 -18.80 -15.15
CA GLY A 80 -0.27 -17.89 -15.36
C GLY A 80 -1.53 -18.59 -15.86
N LYS A 81 -2.67 -17.90 -15.70
CA LYS A 81 -3.99 -18.33 -16.18
C LYS A 81 -4.62 -17.20 -17.01
N GLY A 82 -5.61 -17.53 -17.82
CA GLY A 82 -6.32 -16.55 -18.65
C GLY A 82 -5.35 -15.83 -19.61
N LYS A 83 -5.30 -14.49 -19.55
CA LYS A 83 -4.39 -13.68 -20.39
C LYS A 83 -2.90 -14.00 -20.22
N TYR A 84 -2.52 -14.68 -19.14
CA TYR A 84 -1.14 -15.09 -18.88
C TYR A 84 -0.91 -16.60 -19.03
N ALA A 85 -1.79 -17.32 -19.72
CA ALA A 85 -1.56 -18.74 -20.03
C ALA A 85 -0.28 -18.91 -20.86
N GLY A 86 0.57 -19.87 -20.49
CA GLY A 86 1.88 -20.07 -21.12
C GLY A 86 2.97 -19.08 -20.67
N MET A 87 2.66 -18.18 -19.75
CA MET A 87 3.58 -17.17 -19.22
C MET A 87 3.64 -17.25 -17.68
N LEU A 88 4.55 -16.50 -17.06
CA LEU A 88 4.59 -16.38 -15.60
C LEU A 88 3.30 -15.71 -15.07
N GLY A 89 2.65 -16.38 -14.12
CA GLY A 89 1.56 -15.83 -13.33
C GLY A 89 2.06 -15.04 -12.13
N ALA A 90 2.95 -15.65 -11.34
CA ALA A 90 3.54 -15.03 -10.16
C ALA A 90 4.91 -15.64 -9.82
N LEU A 91 5.77 -14.85 -9.19
CA LEU A 91 6.98 -15.35 -8.54
C LEU A 91 6.63 -15.85 -7.14
N ARG A 92 7.00 -17.08 -6.80
CA ARG A 92 7.08 -17.50 -5.40
C ARG A 92 8.43 -17.03 -4.86
N VAL A 93 8.40 -16.24 -3.80
CA VAL A 93 9.60 -15.65 -3.20
C VAL A 93 9.71 -16.02 -1.73
N ARG A 94 10.95 -15.98 -1.20
CA ARG A 94 11.27 -16.17 0.22
C ARG A 94 11.97 -14.94 0.76
N SER A 95 11.41 -14.28 1.77
CA SER A 95 12.03 -13.14 2.44
C SER A 95 13.19 -13.57 3.35
N ALA A 96 14.00 -12.60 3.80
CA ALA A 96 15.15 -12.82 4.68
C ALA A 96 14.81 -13.55 6.01
N ASP A 97 13.58 -13.44 6.49
CA ASP A 97 13.07 -14.15 7.67
C ASP A 97 12.46 -15.53 7.36
N GLY A 98 12.67 -16.05 6.15
CA GLY A 98 12.27 -17.39 5.74
C GLY A 98 10.82 -17.54 5.29
N ARG A 99 10.01 -16.47 5.35
CA ARG A 99 8.60 -16.53 4.95
C ARG A 99 8.45 -16.56 3.44
N GLU A 100 7.50 -17.34 2.97
CA GLU A 100 7.24 -17.47 1.54
C GLU A 100 5.87 -16.94 1.12
N PHE A 101 5.86 -16.18 0.03
CA PHE A 101 4.65 -15.59 -0.54
C PHE A 101 4.80 -15.41 -2.05
N SER A 102 3.71 -15.02 -2.71
CA SER A 102 3.65 -14.86 -4.15
C SER A 102 3.58 -13.39 -4.55
N LEU A 103 4.41 -13.00 -5.52
CA LEU A 103 4.37 -11.71 -6.21
C LEU A 103 3.74 -11.90 -7.58
N GLY A 104 2.43 -11.66 -7.66
CA GLY A 104 1.65 -11.80 -8.92
C GLY A 104 1.40 -10.48 -9.66
N SER A 105 1.71 -9.35 -9.04
CA SER A 105 1.50 -8.00 -9.58
C SER A 105 2.83 -7.23 -9.65
N GLY A 106 2.89 -6.20 -10.48
CA GLY A 106 4.11 -5.40 -10.70
C GLY A 106 5.02 -5.91 -11.82
N LEU A 107 4.80 -7.14 -12.31
CA LEU A 107 5.50 -7.70 -13.46
C LEU A 107 4.92 -7.17 -14.77
N SER A 108 5.80 -6.64 -15.62
CA SER A 108 5.53 -6.33 -17.02
C SER A 108 5.29 -7.60 -17.84
N ASP A 109 4.70 -7.46 -19.03
CA ASP A 109 4.49 -8.62 -19.91
C ASP A 109 5.81 -9.24 -20.40
N GLU A 110 6.88 -8.44 -20.48
CA GLU A 110 8.22 -8.92 -20.82
C GLU A 110 8.81 -9.76 -19.69
N GLU A 111 8.75 -9.27 -18.45
CA GLU A 111 9.14 -10.06 -17.26
C GLU A 111 8.26 -11.29 -17.07
N ARG A 112 7.07 -11.36 -17.68
CA ARG A 112 6.26 -12.58 -17.65
C ARG A 112 6.69 -13.60 -18.70
N ARG A 113 7.23 -13.16 -19.83
CA ARG A 113 7.83 -14.03 -20.87
C ARG A 113 9.23 -14.50 -20.43
N HIS A 114 9.98 -13.60 -19.81
CA HIS A 114 11.35 -13.81 -19.36
C HIS A 114 11.43 -13.53 -17.85
N PRO A 115 10.93 -14.46 -17.01
CA PRO A 115 10.84 -14.24 -15.57
C PRO A 115 12.18 -14.12 -14.88
N PRO A 116 12.28 -13.31 -13.80
CA PRO A 116 13.45 -13.33 -12.92
C PRO A 116 13.83 -14.76 -12.54
N ALA A 117 15.10 -15.11 -12.72
CA ALA A 117 15.59 -16.46 -12.55
C ALA A 117 15.41 -16.96 -11.10
N LEU A 118 15.30 -18.28 -10.92
CA LEU A 118 15.37 -18.88 -9.58
C LEU A 118 16.69 -18.50 -8.91
N GLY A 119 16.64 -18.14 -7.63
CA GLY A 119 17.80 -17.68 -6.87
C GLY A 119 18.09 -16.18 -6.99
N SER A 120 17.48 -15.46 -7.95
CA SER A 120 17.64 -14.00 -8.03
C SER A 120 17.01 -13.29 -6.83
N GLU A 121 17.65 -12.21 -6.36
CA GLU A 121 17.08 -11.31 -5.37
C GLU A 121 16.24 -10.23 -6.07
N VAL A 122 15.03 -10.02 -5.57
CA VAL A 122 14.10 -9.03 -6.12
C VAL A 122 13.60 -8.10 -5.03
N THR A 123 13.44 -6.83 -5.39
CA THR A 123 12.76 -5.86 -4.55
C THR A 123 11.27 -5.94 -4.78
N TYR A 124 10.51 -6.00 -3.70
CA TYR A 124 9.06 -5.89 -3.72
C TYR A 124 8.59 -4.75 -2.83
N ARG A 125 7.47 -4.16 -3.22
CA ARG A 125 6.81 -3.08 -2.50
C ARG A 125 5.51 -3.59 -1.90
N TYR A 126 5.21 -3.22 -0.66
CA TYR A 126 3.98 -3.58 0.02
C TYR A 126 3.44 -2.40 0.85
N ARG A 127 2.17 -2.50 1.28
CA ARG A 127 1.50 -1.44 2.06
C ARG A 127 1.38 -1.79 3.54
N ASP A 128 0.91 -3.00 3.81
CA ASP A 128 0.60 -3.45 5.16
C ASP A 128 1.18 -4.83 5.43
N LEU A 129 1.15 -5.26 6.68
CA LEU A 129 1.44 -6.62 7.08
C LEU A 129 0.15 -7.31 7.57
N THR A 130 0.01 -8.61 7.39
CA THR A 130 -1.03 -9.40 8.07
C THR A 130 -0.70 -9.56 9.56
N ASN A 131 -1.63 -10.10 10.34
CA ASN A 131 -1.38 -10.44 11.75
C ASN A 131 -0.22 -11.45 11.93
N LYS A 132 0.11 -12.22 10.89
CA LYS A 132 1.26 -13.14 10.85
C LYS A 132 2.51 -12.46 10.25
N GLY A 133 2.47 -11.14 10.11
CA GLY A 133 3.51 -10.30 9.52
C GLY A 133 3.63 -10.38 8.00
N MET A 134 2.77 -11.10 7.27
CA MET A 134 2.98 -11.30 5.82
C MET A 134 2.71 -10.00 5.04
N PRO A 135 3.55 -9.63 4.06
CA PRO A 135 3.28 -8.49 3.19
C PRO A 135 1.90 -8.55 2.52
N ARG A 136 1.11 -7.49 2.64
CA ARG A 136 -0.18 -7.30 1.96
C ARG A 136 -0.03 -6.30 0.83
N PHE A 137 -0.76 -6.58 -0.25
CA PHE A 137 -0.69 -5.80 -1.49
C PHE A 137 0.75 -5.71 -2.03
N ALA A 138 1.49 -6.82 -1.91
CA ALA A 138 2.85 -6.91 -2.37
C ALA A 138 2.90 -6.98 -3.90
N SER A 139 3.74 -6.14 -4.50
CA SER A 139 4.01 -6.10 -5.93
C SER A 139 5.50 -6.17 -6.16
N PHE A 140 5.91 -6.94 -7.17
CA PHE A 140 7.27 -6.89 -7.70
C PHE A 140 7.61 -5.45 -8.12
N LEU A 141 8.84 -5.00 -7.81
CA LEU A 141 9.33 -3.68 -8.19
C LEU A 141 10.44 -3.80 -9.25
N ARG A 142 11.47 -4.61 -8.97
CA ARG A 142 12.62 -4.82 -9.86
C ARG A 142 13.46 -6.01 -9.41
N ILE A 143 14.28 -6.54 -10.31
CA ILE A 143 15.41 -7.39 -9.95
C ILE A 143 16.46 -6.49 -9.27
N ARG A 144 17.11 -6.99 -8.23
CA ARG A 144 18.24 -6.31 -7.62
C ARG A 144 19.48 -6.59 -8.46
N GLU A 145 20.04 -5.56 -9.08
CA GLU A 145 21.37 -5.61 -9.67
C GLU A 145 22.40 -5.53 -8.53
N GLU A 146 23.45 -6.35 -8.60
CA GLU A 146 24.60 -6.27 -7.68
C GLU A 146 25.40 -4.99 -7.89
#